data_AF-A0A9D2DI52-F1
#
_entry.id   AF-A0A9D2DI52-F1
#
_cell.length_a   1.000
_cell.length_b   1.000
_cell.length_c   1.000
_cell.angle_alpha   90.00
_cell.angle_beta   90.00
_cell.angle_gamma   90.00
#
_symmetry.space_group_name_H-M   'P 1'
#
loop_
_entity.id
_entity.type
_entity.pdbx_description
1 polymer ?
#
loop_
_entity_poly.entity_id
_entity_poly.type
_entity_poly.pdbx_seq_one_letter_code
_entity_poly.pdbx_strand_id
1 'polypeptide(L)'
;MKKIISLNSFENDSYSLKKYILELGGDNKSIIKYLKKAMMKAIDCELSSRQAFILKKHYFDNLSVTEISSLLHVNKSTISRSLKRSVNILKKSLKYAAYALSLIERE
;
A
#
# COMPACT_ATOMS: atom_id res chain seq x y z
N MET A 1 7.10 14.85 9.37
CA MET A 1 5.75 14.24 9.25
C MET A 1 5.92 12.86 8.63
N LYS A 2 5.58 11.77 9.32
CA LYS A 2 5.63 10.42 8.73
C LYS A 2 4.83 10.38 7.41
N LYS A 3 5.42 10.15 6.23
CA LYS A 3 4.72 9.52 5.09
C LYS A 3 4.38 8.13 5.58
N ILE A 4 3.30 8.03 6.32
CA ILE A 4 2.75 6.75 6.72
C ILE A 4 2.27 6.12 5.39
N ILE A 5 2.41 4.81 5.18
CA ILE A 5 1.36 3.98 4.59
C ILE A 5 0.19 4.07 5.58
N SER A 6 -0.32 5.28 5.74
CA SER A 6 -1.69 5.45 6.08
C SER A 6 -2.36 5.04 4.80
N LEU A 7 -3.41 4.24 4.88
CA LEU A 7 -4.32 4.09 3.76
C LEU A 7 -4.81 5.46 3.20
N ASN A 8 -4.56 6.55 3.93
CA ASN A 8 -4.70 7.93 3.45
C ASN A 8 -3.69 8.28 2.35
N SER A 9 -2.40 7.95 2.38
CA SER A 9 -1.43 8.41 1.36
C SER A 9 -1.53 7.73 -0.02
N PHE A 10 -2.48 6.80 -0.17
CA PHE A 10 -2.97 6.39 -1.48
C PHE A 10 -3.87 7.48 -2.12
N GLU A 11 -4.14 8.59 -1.45
CA GLU A 11 -5.03 9.69 -1.84
C GLU A 11 -4.83 10.23 -3.26
N ASN A 12 -3.61 10.25 -3.79
CA ASN A 12 -3.34 10.91 -5.07
C ASN A 12 -3.26 9.96 -6.27
N ASP A 13 -3.29 8.63 -6.05
CA ASP A 13 -3.24 7.62 -7.13
C ASP A 13 -4.17 6.41 -6.85
N SER A 14 -5.04 6.53 -5.84
CA SER A 14 -6.13 5.61 -5.48
C SER A 14 -7.47 6.23 -5.81
N TYR A 15 -7.73 6.32 -7.10
CA TYR A 15 -9.08 6.59 -7.59
C TYR A 15 -10.05 5.43 -7.32
N SER A 16 -9.59 4.25 -6.85
CA SER A 16 -10.46 3.07 -6.71
C SER A 16 -10.76 2.67 -5.27
N LEU A 17 -9.78 2.57 -4.37
CA LEU A 17 -9.99 1.86 -3.10
C LEU A 17 -10.60 2.77 -2.02
N LYS A 18 -10.13 4.01 -1.91
CA LYS A 18 -10.75 5.02 -1.04
C LYS A 18 -12.12 5.45 -1.54
N LYS A 19 -12.32 5.61 -2.87
CA LYS A 19 -13.62 5.89 -3.49
C LYS A 19 -14.61 4.77 -3.20
N TYR A 20 -14.21 3.51 -3.40
CA TYR A 20 -15.03 2.35 -3.06
C TYR A 20 -15.38 2.26 -1.57
N ILE A 21 -14.40 2.49 -0.68
CA ILE A 21 -14.63 2.53 0.77
C ILE A 21 -15.53 3.71 1.17
N LEU A 22 -15.39 4.88 0.55
CA LEU A 22 -16.22 6.06 0.82
C LEU A 22 -17.66 5.86 0.30
N GLU A 23 -17.81 5.23 -0.87
CA GLU A 23 -19.10 4.91 -1.51
C GLU A 23 -19.89 3.83 -0.74
N LEU A 24 -19.23 3.00 0.06
CA LEU A 24 -19.88 1.95 0.86
C LEU A 24 -20.61 2.47 2.11
N GLY A 25 -20.42 3.72 2.53
CA GLY A 25 -21.36 4.42 3.42
C GLY A 25 -21.68 3.74 4.77
N GLY A 26 -20.72 3.05 5.41
CA GLY A 26 -20.91 2.34 6.69
C GLY A 26 -19.77 2.52 7.69
N ASP A 27 -19.85 1.83 8.84
CA ASP A 27 -18.83 1.86 9.91
C ASP A 27 -17.57 1.05 9.50
N ASN A 28 -16.87 1.58 8.50
CA ASN A 28 -15.76 0.99 7.74
C ASN A 28 -14.51 0.61 8.58
N LYS A 29 -14.56 0.77 9.91
CA LYS A 29 -13.43 0.47 10.82
C LYS A 29 -13.04 -1.00 10.75
N SER A 30 -14.01 -1.90 10.62
CA SER A 30 -13.81 -3.35 10.49
C SER A 30 -13.14 -3.70 9.16
N ILE A 31 -13.67 -3.22 8.04
CA ILE A 31 -13.08 -3.40 6.70
C ILE A 31 -11.65 -2.88 6.66
N ILE A 32 -11.42 -1.66 7.15
CA ILE A 32 -10.09 -1.05 7.18
C ILE A 32 -9.13 -1.92 8.00
N LYS A 33 -9.58 -2.48 9.13
CA LYS A 33 -8.78 -3.38 9.97
C LYS A 33 -8.39 -4.66 9.22
N TYR A 34 -9.32 -5.30 8.51
CA TYR A 34 -9.03 -6.52 7.75
C TYR A 34 -8.17 -6.26 6.52
N LEU A 35 -8.42 -5.17 5.81
CA LEU A 35 -7.62 -4.77 4.66
C LEU A 35 -6.18 -4.44 5.04
N LYS A 36 -5.95 -3.82 6.21
CA LYS A 36 -4.60 -3.64 6.79
C LYS A 36 -3.89 -4.97 7.03
N LYS A 37 -4.59 -5.96 7.60
CA LYS A 37 -4.03 -7.31 7.81
C LYS A 37 -3.68 -7.98 6.48
N ALA A 38 -4.57 -7.91 5.49
CA ALA A 38 -4.34 -8.44 4.16
C ALA A 38 -3.14 -7.76 3.47
N MET A 39 -3.00 -6.45 3.63
CA MET A 39 -1.87 -5.68 3.09
C MET A 39 -0.55 -6.13 3.69
N MET A 40 -0.47 -6.29 5.02
CA MET A 40 0.74 -6.79 5.68
C MET A 40 1.09 -8.19 5.18
N LYS A 41 0.10 -9.08 5.05
CA LYS A 41 0.31 -10.41 4.48
C LYS A 41 0.81 -10.36 3.04
N ALA A 42 0.26 -9.48 2.21
CA ALA A 42 0.72 -9.29 0.84
C ALA A 42 2.15 -8.73 0.78
N ILE A 43 2.53 -7.83 1.68
CA ILE A 43 3.93 -7.35 1.79
C ILE A 43 4.87 -8.50 2.10
N ASP A 44 4.49 -9.40 3.00
CA ASP A 44 5.37 -10.49 3.44
C ASP A 44 5.43 -11.65 2.43
N CYS A 45 4.36 -11.89 1.66
CA CYS A 45 4.27 -13.02 0.74
C CYS A 45 4.58 -12.68 -0.73
N GLU A 46 4.25 -11.47 -1.20
CA GLU A 46 4.29 -11.13 -2.63
C GLU A 46 5.49 -10.23 -3.01
N LEU A 47 6.06 -9.50 -2.05
CA LEU A 47 7.18 -8.60 -2.30
C LEU A 47 8.48 -9.31 -1.98
N SER A 48 9.50 -9.09 -2.81
CA SER A 48 10.86 -9.50 -2.44
C SER A 48 11.36 -8.69 -1.24
N SER A 49 12.33 -9.23 -0.49
CA SER A 49 12.89 -8.56 0.69
C SER A 49 13.38 -7.13 0.36
N ARG A 50 13.96 -6.92 -0.82
CA ARG A 50 14.41 -5.60 -1.27
C ARG A 50 13.26 -4.66 -1.61
N GLN A 51 12.19 -5.16 -2.23
CA GLN A 51 10.98 -4.38 -2.51
C GLN A 51 10.29 -3.96 -1.21
N ALA A 52 10.10 -4.90 -0.29
CA ALA A 52 9.53 -4.65 1.03
C ALA A 52 10.38 -3.65 1.82
N PHE A 53 11.71 -3.76 1.79
CA PHE A 53 12.61 -2.79 2.43
C PHE A 53 12.44 -1.38 1.88
N ILE A 54 12.50 -1.22 0.54
CA ILE A 54 12.35 0.10 -0.11
C ILE A 54 10.98 0.70 0.20
N LEU A 55 9.92 -0.11 0.14
CA LEU A 55 8.56 0.29 0.47
C LEU A 55 8.46 0.71 1.95
N LYS A 56 9.04 -0.06 2.87
CA LYS A 56 9.08 0.27 4.31
C LYS A 56 9.82 1.58 4.57
N LYS A 57 10.99 1.77 3.96
CA LYS A 57 11.77 3.01 4.08
C LYS A 57 11.00 4.24 3.56
N HIS A 58 10.31 4.10 2.44
CA HIS A 58 9.59 5.22 1.83
C HIS A 58 8.32 5.63 2.57
N TYR A 59 7.63 4.67 3.16
CA TYR A 59 6.28 4.86 3.68
C TYR A 59 6.11 4.54 5.17
N PHE A 60 7.13 4.12 5.90
CA PHE A 60 7.03 3.98 7.36
C PHE A 60 8.06 4.89 8.01
N ASP A 61 9.29 4.82 7.50
CA ASP A 61 10.40 5.66 7.95
C ASP A 61 10.42 7.01 7.21
N ASN A 62 9.71 7.06 6.10
CA ASN A 62 9.41 8.20 5.28
C ASN A 62 10.57 9.01 4.71
N LEU A 63 11.55 8.23 4.28
CA LEU A 63 12.65 8.67 3.44
C LEU A 63 12.14 8.99 2.02
N SER A 64 12.69 10.04 1.44
CA SER A 64 12.55 10.37 0.02
C SER A 64 13.27 9.36 -0.87
N VAL A 65 12.89 9.34 -2.15
CA VAL A 65 13.58 8.52 -3.16
C VAL A 65 15.07 8.87 -3.22
N THR A 66 15.43 10.14 -3.03
CA THR A 66 16.84 10.59 -3.00
C THR A 66 17.57 10.01 -1.79
N GLU A 67 16.98 10.07 -0.59
CA GLU A 67 17.62 9.51 0.62
C GLU A 67 17.77 7.98 0.54
N ILE A 68 16.75 7.27 0.03
CA ILE A 68 16.82 5.82 -0.18
C ILE A 68 17.87 5.46 -1.24
N SER A 69 17.94 6.25 -2.31
CA SER A 69 18.94 6.11 -3.37
C SER A 69 20.36 6.24 -2.82
N SER A 70 20.61 7.23 -1.95
CA SER A 70 21.88 7.39 -1.26
C SER A 70 22.16 6.24 -0.30
N LEU A 71 21.18 5.83 0.52
CA LEU A 71 21.32 4.74 1.50
C LEU A 71 21.68 3.40 0.86
N LEU A 72 21.12 3.11 -0.31
CA LEU A 72 21.30 1.83 -1.01
C LEU A 72 22.33 1.89 -2.14
N HIS A 73 22.98 3.04 -2.34
CA HIS A 73 23.93 3.30 -3.43
C HIS A 73 23.41 2.85 -4.82
N VAL A 74 22.15 3.18 -5.12
CA VAL A 74 21.50 2.85 -6.39
C VAL A 74 20.76 4.05 -6.96
N ASN A 75 20.63 4.10 -8.28
CA ASN A 75 19.97 5.22 -8.97
C ASN A 75 18.53 5.47 -8.49
N LYS A 76 18.15 6.75 -8.42
CA LYS A 76 16.78 7.19 -8.08
C LYS A 76 15.72 6.51 -8.95
N SER A 77 16.01 6.33 -10.24
CA SER A 77 15.12 5.65 -11.19
C SER A 77 14.88 4.18 -10.83
N THR A 78 15.86 3.49 -10.25
CA THR A 78 15.72 2.12 -9.75
C THR A 78 14.80 2.07 -8.54
N ILE A 79 14.95 3.00 -7.60
CA ILE A 79 14.08 3.11 -6.43
C ILE A 79 12.64 3.41 -6.85
N SER A 80 12.43 4.38 -7.74
CA SER A 80 11.08 4.73 -8.25
C SER A 80 10.41 3.54 -8.96
N ARG A 81 11.15 2.81 -9.82
CA ARG A 81 10.61 1.61 -10.48
C ARG A 81 10.27 0.51 -9.47
N SER A 82 11.12 0.31 -8.45
CA SER A 82 10.86 -0.67 -7.38
C SER A 82 9.62 -0.32 -6.57
N LEU A 83 9.44 0.96 -6.21
CA LEU A 83 8.23 1.44 -5.52
C LEU A 83 6.99 1.22 -6.37
N LYS A 84 7.02 1.65 -7.65
CA LYS A 84 5.89 1.46 -8.57
C LYS A 84 5.50 -0.01 -8.72
N ARG A 85 6.49 -0.90 -8.86
CA ARG A 85 6.26 -2.34 -8.96
C ARG A 85 5.64 -2.90 -7.66
N SER A 86 6.19 -2.54 -6.51
CA SER A 86 5.69 -2.97 -5.20
C SER A 86 4.24 -2.53 -4.99
N VAL A 87 3.92 -1.27 -5.30
CA VAL A 87 2.55 -0.74 -5.21
C VAL A 87 1.59 -1.47 -6.15
N ASN A 88 2.00 -1.77 -7.38
CA ASN A 88 1.14 -2.52 -8.32
C ASN A 88 0.84 -3.95 -7.83
N ILE A 89 1.84 -4.63 -7.24
CA ILE A 89 1.66 -5.94 -6.63
C ILE A 89 0.61 -5.85 -5.50
N LEU A 90 0.79 -4.90 -4.57
CA LEU A 90 -0.15 -4.72 -3.46
C LEU A 90 -1.56 -4.34 -3.93
N LYS A 91 -1.69 -3.46 -4.93
CA LYS A 91 -2.99 -3.10 -5.55
C LYS A 91 -3.70 -4.35 -6.09
N LYS A 92 -2.97 -5.23 -6.78
CA LYS A 92 -3.54 -6.46 -7.33
C LYS A 92 -4.01 -7.40 -6.22
N SER A 93 -3.19 -7.61 -5.18
CA SER A 93 -3.53 -8.50 -4.05
C SER A 93 -4.72 -7.96 -3.23
N LEU A 94 -4.78 -6.64 -3.01
CA LEU A 94 -5.84 -6.02 -2.21
C LEU A 94 -7.17 -5.89 -2.95
N LYS A 95 -7.17 -5.88 -4.29
CA LYS A 95 -8.39 -5.78 -5.10
C LYS A 95 -9.41 -6.85 -4.71
N TYR A 96 -8.97 -8.10 -4.62
CA TYR A 96 -9.85 -9.23 -4.33
C TYR A 96 -10.28 -9.26 -2.86
N ALA A 97 -9.37 -8.89 -1.94
CA ALA A 97 -9.69 -8.79 -0.52
C ALA A 97 -10.75 -7.71 -0.23
N ALA A 98 -10.62 -6.53 -0.86
CA ALA A 98 -11.60 -5.46 -0.73
C ALA A 98 -12.97 -5.87 -1.32
N TYR A 99 -12.97 -6.53 -2.48
CA TYR A 99 -14.19 -7.04 -3.09
C TYR A 99 -14.90 -8.06 -2.17
N ALA A 100 -14.17 -9.04 -1.64
CA ALA A 100 -14.76 -10.04 -0.74
C ALA A 100 -15.35 -9.41 0.53
N LEU A 101 -14.64 -8.47 1.16
CA LEU A 101 -15.14 -7.74 2.33
C LEU A 101 -16.43 -6.96 2.04
N SER A 102 -16.56 -6.40 0.85
CA SER A 102 -17.79 -5.69 0.46
C SER A 102 -19.01 -6.58 0.30
N LEU A 103 -18.82 -7.85 -0.05
CA LEU A 103 -19.91 -8.80 -0.19
C LEU A 103 -20.46 -9.17 1.19
N ILE A 104 -19.56 -9.36 2.16
CA ILE A 104 -19.89 -9.68 3.55
C ILE A 104 -20.69 -8.55 4.22
N GLU A 105 -20.48 -7.28 3.86
CA GLU A 105 -21.27 -6.16 4.39
C GLU A 105 -22.67 -6.04 3.77
N ARG A 106 -22.94 -6.71 2.65
CA ARG A 106 -24.25 -6.68 1.98
C ARG A 106 -25.19 -7.81 2.42
N GLU A 107 -24.67 -8.80 3.13
CA GLU A 107 -25.42 -9.90 3.77
C GLU A 107 -25.80 -9.54 5.20
#